data_AF-A0A9E1SAZ1-F1
#
_entry.id   AF-A0A9E1SAZ1-F1
#
_cell.length_a   1.000
_cell.length_b   1.000
_cell.length_c   1.000
_cell.angle_alpha   90.00
_cell.angle_beta   90.00
_cell.angle_gamma   90.00
#
_symmetry.space_group_name_H-M   'P 1'
#
loop_
_entity.id
_entity.type
_entity.pdbx_description
1 polymer ?
#
loop_
_entity_poly.entity_id
_entity_poly.type
_entity_poly.pdbx_seq_one_letter_code
_entity_poly.pdbx_strand_id
1 'polypeptide(L)'
;NPNSVEEQTHNFSIPTNQKPARQPISLHNESGRGPPNTPFGIAVNGVLFDPGTAEFFMGDRRADWNYEALGGSVLLGLDANHGHVQPNGSYHYHGLPTGLLKKLGVNAKEHSPLVGYAMDGYPVYALYGYKNPKDPKSGIQKMSSSFRLEKGERPNPPGGKYDGAFSKDYQYIKGSGDLDMCNGRFTVTDEFPEGTYAYFLTEDWPVIPRYFKAEPLKLRGGPGHQRGGRPPRRSP
;
A
#
# COMPACT_ATOMS: atom_id res chain seq x y z
N ASN A 1 4.76 19.57 7.03
CA ASN A 1 5.52 18.55 7.77
C ASN A 1 6.72 19.23 8.43
N PRO A 2 6.95 19.10 9.75
CA PRO A 2 8.07 19.74 10.44
C PRO A 2 9.44 19.04 10.26
N ASN A 3 9.46 17.82 9.72
CA ASN A 3 10.68 17.01 9.59
C ASN A 3 11.40 17.28 8.26
N SER A 4 12.72 17.05 8.23
CA SER A 4 13.56 17.16 7.05
C SER A 4 13.96 15.78 6.53
N VAL A 5 14.02 15.62 5.21
CA VAL A 5 14.41 14.34 4.59
C VAL A 5 15.88 14.05 4.86
N GLU A 6 16.18 12.81 5.22
CA GLU A 6 17.54 12.31 5.40
C GLU A 6 17.71 11.03 4.57
N GLU A 7 18.92 10.82 4.06
CA GLU A 7 19.27 9.59 3.34
C GLU A 7 19.08 8.38 4.26
N GLN A 8 18.41 7.34 3.75
CA GLN A 8 18.17 6.10 4.47
C GLN A 8 18.91 4.96 3.78
N THR A 9 19.53 4.08 4.57
CA THR A 9 20.11 2.84 4.07
C THR A 9 19.18 1.67 4.41
N HIS A 10 18.66 1.02 3.38
CA HIS A 10 17.84 -0.18 3.52
C HIS A 10 18.36 -1.31 2.63
N ASN A 11 18.35 -2.53 3.16
CA ASN A 11 18.68 -3.74 2.41
C ASN A 11 17.43 -4.61 2.31
N PHE A 12 16.87 -4.72 1.12
CA PHE A 12 15.74 -5.60 0.80
C PHE A 12 16.20 -6.73 -0.11
N SER A 13 15.69 -7.93 0.12
CA SER A 13 15.94 -9.09 -0.75
C SER A 13 14.61 -9.68 -1.16
N ILE A 14 14.06 -9.19 -2.27
CA ILE A 14 12.73 -9.58 -2.76
C ILE A 14 12.82 -10.92 -3.50
N PRO A 15 11.98 -11.93 -3.14
CA PRO A 15 12.05 -13.23 -3.78
C PRO A 15 11.57 -13.15 -5.24
N THR A 16 12.32 -13.75 -6.15
CA THR A 16 11.90 -13.96 -7.55
C THR A 16 11.04 -15.20 -7.75
N ASN A 17 10.95 -16.06 -6.73
CA ASN A 17 10.05 -17.20 -6.67
C ASN A 17 8.92 -16.88 -5.68
N GLN A 18 7.96 -16.08 -6.14
CA GLN A 18 6.81 -15.69 -5.34
C GLN A 18 6.05 -16.94 -4.91
N LYS A 19 5.50 -16.93 -3.69
CA LYS A 19 4.67 -18.02 -3.15
C LYS A 19 3.22 -17.56 -3.11
N PRO A 20 2.41 -17.82 -4.16
CA PRO A 20 1.04 -17.35 -4.19
C PRO A 20 0.24 -17.83 -2.97
N ALA A 21 -0.44 -16.90 -2.33
CA ALA A 21 -1.30 -17.20 -1.20
C ALA A 21 -2.66 -17.73 -1.71
N ARG A 22 -3.27 -18.65 -0.95
CA ARG A 22 -4.62 -19.16 -1.26
C ARG A 22 -5.70 -18.08 -1.15
N GLN A 23 -5.47 -17.10 -0.30
CA GLN A 23 -6.33 -15.94 -0.09
C GLN A 23 -5.45 -14.69 -0.04
N PRO A 24 -5.96 -13.51 -0.45
CA PRO A 24 -5.29 -12.23 -0.26
C PRO A 24 -4.80 -12.08 1.19
N ILE A 25 -3.55 -11.67 1.37
CA ILE A 25 -2.98 -11.39 2.69
C ILE A 25 -3.16 -9.91 2.93
N SER A 26 -3.99 -9.53 3.89
CA SER A 26 -4.16 -8.12 4.27
C SER A 26 -2.80 -7.52 4.63
N LEU A 27 -2.53 -6.32 4.13
CA LEU A 27 -1.44 -5.50 4.63
C LEU A 27 -1.66 -5.36 6.13
N HIS A 28 -2.81 -4.82 6.56
CA HIS A 28 -3.23 -4.63 7.95
C HIS A 28 -3.49 -5.96 8.67
N ASN A 29 -2.64 -6.31 9.65
CA ASN A 29 -2.85 -7.49 10.49
C ASN A 29 -4.10 -7.31 11.37
N GLU A 30 -5.15 -8.07 11.09
CA GLU A 30 -6.40 -8.09 11.85
C GLU A 30 -6.24 -8.62 13.30
N SER A 31 -5.05 -9.09 13.71
CA SER A 31 -4.86 -9.89 14.93
C SER A 31 -3.69 -9.49 15.85
N GLY A 32 -3.05 -8.32 15.67
CA GLY A 32 -1.94 -7.91 16.53
C GLY A 32 -1.69 -6.40 16.57
N ARG A 33 -1.26 -5.89 17.74
CA ARG A 33 -1.00 -4.45 17.97
C ARG A 33 -0.10 -3.83 16.88
N GLY A 34 -0.61 -2.78 16.24
CA GLY A 34 0.15 -1.86 15.38
C GLY A 34 -0.13 -2.05 13.89
N PRO A 35 -0.02 -0.98 13.07
CA PRO A 35 -0.04 -1.14 11.63
C PRO A 35 1.06 -2.14 11.23
N PRO A 36 0.90 -2.81 10.09
CA PRO A 36 1.88 -3.77 9.60
C PRO A 36 3.19 -3.04 9.47
N ASN A 37 4.23 -3.48 10.17
CA ASN A 37 5.57 -2.94 10.00
C ASN A 37 6.18 -3.26 8.62
N THR A 38 5.36 -3.64 7.65
CA THR A 38 5.76 -3.98 6.29
C THR A 38 5.09 -2.96 5.37
N PRO A 39 5.86 -2.01 4.79
CA PRO A 39 5.39 -1.21 3.67
C PRO A 39 4.85 -2.13 2.58
N PHE A 40 3.88 -1.67 1.79
CA PHE A 40 3.38 -2.43 0.66
C PHE A 40 4.51 -2.78 -0.33
N GLY A 41 5.42 -1.86 -0.59
CA GLY A 41 6.49 -2.07 -1.55
C GLY A 41 7.54 -0.99 -1.53
N ILE A 42 8.45 -1.06 -2.49
CA ILE A 42 9.49 -0.07 -2.72
C ILE A 42 9.42 0.42 -4.17
N ALA A 43 9.40 1.74 -4.34
CA ALA A 43 9.47 2.39 -5.63
C ALA A 43 10.88 2.27 -6.23
N VAL A 44 11.00 2.40 -7.55
CA VAL A 44 12.30 2.35 -8.26
C VAL A 44 13.28 3.44 -7.85
N ASN A 45 12.82 4.50 -7.17
CA ASN A 45 13.67 5.53 -6.58
C ASN A 45 14.06 5.26 -5.11
N GLY A 46 13.77 4.06 -4.58
CA GLY A 46 14.11 3.64 -3.22
C GLY A 46 13.13 4.09 -2.13
N VAL A 47 12.09 4.85 -2.47
CA VAL A 47 11.09 5.33 -1.51
C VAL A 47 10.03 4.26 -1.27
N LEU A 48 9.63 4.08 -0.02
CA LEU A 48 8.66 3.05 0.36
C LEU A 48 7.23 3.47 0.04
N PHE A 49 6.43 2.52 -0.42
CA PHE A 49 4.97 2.61 -0.47
C PHE A 49 4.42 2.15 0.88
N ASP A 50 4.00 3.10 1.70
CA ASP A 50 3.44 2.81 3.02
C ASP A 50 2.07 3.51 3.12
N PRO A 51 0.99 2.80 2.74
CA PRO A 51 -0.30 3.45 2.57
C PRO A 51 -1.10 3.54 3.86
N GLY A 52 -0.68 2.81 4.90
CA GLY A 52 -1.37 2.75 6.18
C GLY A 52 -0.98 3.92 7.07
N THR A 53 -1.84 4.27 8.03
CA THR A 53 -1.51 5.28 9.03
C THR A 53 -1.33 4.64 10.40
N ALA A 54 -0.65 5.34 11.31
CA ALA A 54 -0.66 4.99 12.74
C ALA A 54 -1.90 5.54 13.47
N GLU A 55 -2.82 6.17 12.74
CA GLU A 55 -3.98 6.89 13.26
C GLU A 55 -5.20 5.98 13.30
N PHE A 56 -5.73 5.78 14.49
CA PHE A 56 -6.92 4.96 14.72
C PHE A 56 -7.98 5.79 15.42
N PHE A 57 -9.24 5.47 15.19
CA PHE A 57 -10.34 6.09 15.91
C PHE A 57 -10.10 5.99 17.43
N MET A 58 -10.16 7.14 18.12
CA MET A 58 -9.84 7.27 19.56
C MET A 58 -8.46 6.75 19.97
N GLY A 59 -7.52 6.59 19.02
CA GLY A 59 -6.22 5.97 19.26
C GLY A 59 -6.29 4.47 19.55
N ASP A 60 -7.46 3.83 19.43
CA ASP A 60 -7.63 2.42 19.74
C ASP A 60 -7.28 1.54 18.53
N ARG A 61 -6.05 1.03 18.55
CA ARG A 61 -5.55 0.07 17.54
C ARG A 61 -6.32 -1.26 17.52
N ARG A 62 -7.16 -1.54 18.51
CA ARG A 62 -8.02 -2.74 18.56
C ARG A 62 -9.41 -2.50 17.97
N ALA A 63 -9.84 -1.23 17.86
CA ALA A 63 -11.13 -0.87 17.30
C ALA A 63 -11.18 -1.07 15.77
N ASP A 64 -10.03 -1.35 15.13
CA ASP A 64 -9.90 -1.69 13.72
C ASP A 64 -10.54 -0.63 12.78
N TRP A 65 -10.50 0.63 13.21
CA TRP A 65 -10.89 1.81 12.43
C TRP A 65 -9.64 2.67 12.19
N ASN A 66 -8.90 2.37 11.12
CA ASN A 66 -7.70 3.09 10.71
C ASN A 66 -8.05 4.22 9.75
N TYR A 67 -7.56 5.43 10.01
CA TYR A 67 -7.80 6.57 9.15
C TYR A 67 -7.02 6.45 7.84
N GLU A 68 -7.65 6.84 6.74
CA GLU A 68 -7.00 6.94 5.44
C GLU A 68 -6.16 8.22 5.35
N ALA A 69 -4.90 8.06 4.97
CA ALA A 69 -3.97 9.17 4.82
C ALA A 69 -4.45 10.23 3.83
N LEU A 70 -5.16 9.80 2.77
CA LEU A 70 -5.68 10.64 1.71
C LEU A 70 -7.15 11.02 1.91
N GLY A 71 -7.80 10.55 2.99
CA GLY A 71 -9.22 10.82 3.27
C GLY A 71 -9.50 12.22 3.81
N GLY A 72 -8.46 13.00 4.16
CA GLY A 72 -8.57 14.38 4.64
C GLY A 72 -9.02 14.54 6.09
N SER A 73 -9.36 13.44 6.79
CA SER A 73 -9.79 13.47 8.19
C SER A 73 -8.64 13.62 9.19
N VAL A 74 -7.41 13.33 8.78
CA VAL A 74 -6.19 13.44 9.60
C VAL A 74 -5.15 14.28 8.87
N LEU A 75 -4.55 15.23 9.58
CA LEU A 75 -3.53 16.11 9.02
C LEU A 75 -2.14 15.48 9.15
N LEU A 76 -1.75 14.66 8.17
CA LEU A 76 -0.43 14.02 8.13
C LEU A 76 0.67 14.90 7.52
N GLY A 77 0.30 16.07 6.98
CA GLY A 77 1.25 16.98 6.34
C GLY A 77 1.85 16.39 5.05
N LEU A 78 1.02 15.73 4.25
CA LEU A 78 1.39 15.18 2.94
C LEU A 78 1.82 16.29 1.98
N ASP A 79 2.80 15.98 1.14
CA ASP A 79 3.29 16.86 0.08
C ASP A 79 2.56 16.61 -1.27
N ALA A 80 3.03 17.27 -2.34
CA ALA A 80 2.48 17.12 -3.69
C ALA A 80 2.71 15.71 -4.32
N ASN A 81 3.52 14.87 -3.68
CA ASN A 81 3.75 13.48 -4.06
C ASN A 81 2.96 12.52 -3.17
N HIS A 82 2.00 13.03 -2.38
CA HIS A 82 1.18 12.26 -1.45
C HIS A 82 2.03 11.47 -0.44
N GLY A 83 3.18 12.00 -0.06
CA GLY A 83 4.07 11.39 0.92
C GLY A 83 4.48 12.38 1.99
N HIS A 84 5.20 11.88 2.99
CA HIS A 84 5.71 12.72 4.06
C HIS A 84 6.96 12.11 4.70
N VAL A 85 7.70 12.94 5.44
CA VAL A 85 8.90 12.57 6.19
C VAL A 85 8.54 12.20 7.63
N GLN A 86 9.06 11.08 8.12
CA GLN A 86 8.97 10.65 9.52
C GLN A 86 9.98 11.39 10.41
N PRO A 87 9.84 11.35 11.75
CA PRO A 87 10.80 11.99 12.66
C PRO A 87 12.26 11.51 12.52
N ASN A 88 12.49 10.32 11.97
CA ASN A 88 13.82 9.76 11.68
C ASN A 88 14.36 10.16 10.29
N GLY A 89 13.72 11.11 9.61
CA GLY A 89 14.12 11.58 8.28
C GLY A 89 13.69 10.70 7.11
N SER A 90 13.05 9.54 7.34
CA SER A 90 12.62 8.67 6.25
C SER A 90 11.39 9.23 5.53
N TYR A 91 11.45 9.30 4.20
CA TYR A 91 10.33 9.71 3.36
C TYR A 91 9.61 8.48 2.78
N HIS A 92 8.27 8.52 2.72
CA HIS A 92 7.45 7.44 2.18
C HIS A 92 6.17 7.98 1.53
N TYR A 93 5.61 7.20 0.60
CA TYR A 93 4.39 7.54 -0.14
C TYR A 93 3.16 6.89 0.51
N HIS A 94 2.12 7.69 0.72
CA HIS A 94 0.75 7.23 1.04
C HIS A 94 -0.15 7.15 -0.20
N GLY A 95 0.23 7.81 -1.29
CA GLY A 95 -0.53 7.86 -2.54
C GLY A 95 0.32 7.81 -3.80
N LEU A 96 -0.21 8.36 -4.89
CA LEU A 96 0.49 8.40 -6.18
C LEU A 96 1.76 9.25 -6.06
N PRO A 97 2.96 8.71 -6.38
CA PRO A 97 4.20 9.46 -6.29
C PRO A 97 4.34 10.40 -7.49
N THR A 98 3.58 11.50 -7.52
CA THR A 98 3.39 12.39 -8.68
C THR A 98 4.69 12.75 -9.40
N GLY A 99 5.72 13.17 -8.65
CA GLY A 99 7.03 13.53 -9.20
C GLY A 99 7.77 12.34 -9.81
N LEU A 100 7.68 11.15 -9.22
CA LEU A 100 8.23 9.92 -9.78
C LEU A 100 7.50 9.52 -11.06
N LEU A 101 6.16 9.51 -11.05
CA LEU A 101 5.37 9.16 -12.23
C LEU A 101 5.68 10.10 -13.40
N LYS A 102 5.84 11.40 -13.13
CA LYS A 102 6.28 12.38 -14.13
C LYS A 102 7.69 12.06 -14.66
N LYS A 103 8.64 11.74 -13.78
CA LYS A 103 10.03 11.40 -14.17
C LYS A 103 10.09 10.13 -15.02
N LEU A 104 9.23 9.15 -14.74
CA LEU A 104 9.11 7.91 -15.51
C LEU A 104 8.33 8.07 -16.82
N GLY A 105 7.67 9.22 -17.04
CA GLY A 105 6.92 9.47 -18.27
C GLY A 105 5.56 8.78 -18.35
N VAL A 106 4.95 8.45 -17.20
CA VAL A 106 3.61 7.84 -17.14
C VAL A 106 2.60 8.70 -17.90
N ASN A 107 1.91 8.10 -18.87
CA ASN A 107 0.95 8.79 -19.71
C ASN A 107 -0.17 7.84 -20.16
N ALA A 108 -1.32 8.40 -20.57
CA ALA A 108 -2.51 7.62 -20.90
C ALA A 108 -2.46 6.84 -22.23
N LYS A 109 -1.39 7.00 -23.03
CA LYS A 109 -1.27 6.39 -24.36
C LYS A 109 -0.44 5.11 -24.37
N GLU A 110 0.29 4.83 -23.29
CA GLU A 110 1.23 3.72 -23.17
C GLU A 110 0.94 2.89 -21.92
N HIS A 111 1.38 1.63 -21.92
CA HIS A 111 1.40 0.86 -20.68
C HIS A 111 2.34 1.57 -19.72
N SER A 112 1.97 1.66 -18.45
CA SER A 112 2.84 2.37 -17.51
C SER A 112 4.17 1.64 -17.33
N PRO A 113 5.28 2.38 -17.22
CA PRO A 113 6.57 1.79 -16.88
C PRO A 113 6.53 1.20 -15.48
N LEU A 114 7.44 0.28 -15.18
CA LEU A 114 7.62 -0.26 -13.84
C LEU A 114 7.88 0.87 -12.82
N VAL A 115 7.03 0.96 -11.80
CA VAL A 115 7.09 1.98 -10.75
C VAL A 115 7.77 1.45 -9.48
N GLY A 116 7.74 0.14 -9.26
CA GLY A 116 8.40 -0.49 -8.11
C GLY A 116 8.09 -1.98 -8.01
N TYR A 117 8.42 -2.56 -6.85
CA TYR A 117 8.10 -3.94 -6.50
C TYR A 117 7.38 -3.98 -5.15
N ALA A 118 6.34 -4.80 -5.07
CA ALA A 118 5.67 -5.11 -3.83
C ALA A 118 6.57 -6.03 -2.97
N MET A 119 6.34 -6.04 -1.65
CA MET A 119 7.12 -6.87 -0.73
C MET A 119 6.94 -8.38 -0.95
N ASP A 120 5.91 -8.81 -1.69
CA ASP A 120 5.73 -10.19 -2.12
C ASP A 120 6.37 -10.52 -3.47
N GLY A 121 7.04 -9.55 -4.09
CA GLY A 121 7.89 -9.70 -5.26
C GLY A 121 7.23 -9.50 -6.61
N TYR A 122 5.94 -9.16 -6.66
CA TYR A 122 5.32 -8.78 -7.93
C TYR A 122 5.61 -7.32 -8.30
N PRO A 123 5.67 -7.00 -9.61
CA PRO A 123 5.86 -5.65 -10.08
C PRO A 123 4.66 -4.75 -9.74
N VAL A 124 4.94 -3.47 -9.56
CA VAL A 124 3.97 -2.40 -9.33
C VAL A 124 4.05 -1.42 -10.50
N TYR A 125 2.91 -1.22 -11.16
CA TYR A 125 2.70 -0.18 -12.16
C TYR A 125 1.73 0.87 -11.61
N ALA A 126 1.45 1.95 -12.34
CA ALA A 126 0.51 2.98 -11.89
C ALA A 126 -0.42 3.41 -13.01
N LEU A 127 -1.72 3.52 -12.72
CA LEU A 127 -2.76 4.12 -13.56
C LEU A 127 -3.10 3.43 -14.89
N TYR A 128 -2.14 3.01 -15.71
CA TYR A 128 -2.45 2.56 -17.09
C TYR A 128 -1.89 1.17 -17.39
N GLY A 129 -2.74 0.35 -18.02
CA GLY A 129 -2.40 -0.99 -18.49
C GLY A 129 -3.15 -1.37 -19.77
N TYR A 130 -2.85 -2.55 -20.31
CA TYR A 130 -3.50 -3.05 -21.53
C TYR A 130 -5.01 -3.29 -21.34
N LYS A 131 -5.84 -3.01 -22.35
CA LYS A 131 -7.28 -3.30 -22.29
C LYS A 131 -7.55 -4.79 -22.10
N ASN A 132 -6.97 -5.60 -22.97
CA ASN A 132 -6.86 -7.04 -22.76
C ASN A 132 -5.51 -7.32 -22.07
N PRO A 133 -5.50 -7.82 -20.83
CA PRO A 133 -4.27 -8.07 -20.10
C PRO A 133 -3.36 -9.13 -20.74
N LYS A 134 -3.84 -9.89 -21.74
CA LYS A 134 -3.05 -10.92 -22.43
C LYS A 134 -2.52 -10.48 -23.79
N ASP A 135 -2.81 -9.24 -24.21
CA ASP A 135 -2.47 -8.76 -25.55
C ASP A 135 -1.93 -7.32 -25.48
N PRO A 136 -0.62 -7.11 -25.73
CA PRO A 136 -0.02 -5.78 -25.69
C PRO A 136 -0.52 -4.87 -26.83
N LYS A 137 -1.19 -5.43 -27.84
CA LYS A 137 -1.78 -4.68 -28.97
C LYS A 137 -3.22 -4.24 -28.73
N SER A 138 -3.81 -4.62 -27.59
CA SER A 138 -5.22 -4.32 -27.27
C SER A 138 -5.51 -2.84 -26.97
N GLY A 139 -4.46 -2.00 -26.99
CA GLY A 139 -4.54 -0.60 -26.59
C GLY A 139 -4.51 -0.43 -25.07
N ILE A 140 -4.53 0.82 -24.63
CA ILE A 140 -4.33 1.20 -23.23
C ILE A 140 -5.66 1.67 -22.61
N GLN A 141 -5.83 1.38 -21.33
CA GLN A 141 -6.89 1.95 -20.51
C GLN A 141 -6.38 2.32 -19.12
N LYS A 142 -7.09 3.23 -18.46
CA LYS A 142 -6.88 3.53 -17.04
C LYS A 142 -7.40 2.36 -16.21
N MET A 143 -6.59 1.83 -15.31
CA MET A 143 -6.96 0.76 -14.40
C MET A 143 -7.84 1.31 -13.28
N SER A 144 -8.96 0.63 -13.04
CA SER A 144 -9.90 0.96 -11.97
C SER A 144 -9.89 -0.10 -10.87
N SER A 145 -9.86 0.36 -9.63
CA SER A 145 -10.04 -0.48 -8.44
C SER A 145 -11.44 -1.10 -8.44
N SER A 146 -11.58 -2.29 -7.85
CA SER A 146 -12.87 -2.94 -7.59
C SER A 146 -13.45 -2.61 -6.20
N PHE A 147 -12.87 -1.68 -5.47
CA PHE A 147 -13.41 -1.20 -4.21
C PHE A 147 -14.32 0.01 -4.40
N ARG A 148 -15.38 0.09 -3.60
CA ARG A 148 -16.35 1.19 -3.63
C ARG A 148 -16.57 1.69 -2.23
N LEU A 149 -16.72 2.99 -2.09
CA LEU A 149 -17.19 3.60 -0.87
C LEU A 149 -18.58 3.02 -0.54
N GLU A 150 -18.76 2.55 0.68
CA GLU A 150 -20.05 2.12 1.20
C GLU A 150 -21.06 3.27 1.21
N LYS A 151 -22.34 2.93 1.22
CA LYS A 151 -23.44 3.90 1.27
C LYS A 151 -24.12 3.82 2.62
N GLY A 152 -24.61 4.96 3.11
CA GLY A 152 -25.35 5.02 4.36
C GLY A 152 -24.47 5.42 5.55
N GLU A 153 -24.78 4.88 6.72
CA GLU A 153 -24.17 5.25 7.99
C GLU A 153 -23.49 4.05 8.66
N ARG A 154 -22.39 4.31 9.36
CA ARG A 154 -21.65 3.34 10.14
C ARG A 154 -22.48 2.94 11.37
N PRO A 155 -22.69 1.64 11.63
CA PRO A 155 -23.66 1.17 12.62
C PRO A 155 -23.26 1.33 14.11
N ASN A 156 -22.00 1.67 14.42
CA ASN A 156 -21.44 1.85 15.77
C ASN A 156 -20.22 2.80 15.69
N PRO A 157 -19.62 3.29 16.80
CA PRO A 157 -18.44 4.17 16.73
C PRO A 157 -17.41 3.67 15.71
N PRO A 158 -16.94 4.53 14.79
CA PRO A 158 -16.99 5.99 14.81
C PRO A 158 -18.34 6.64 14.44
N GLY A 159 -19.31 5.87 13.94
CA GLY A 159 -20.60 6.41 13.48
C GLY A 159 -20.47 7.35 12.28
N GLY A 160 -21.56 8.02 11.91
CA GLY A 160 -21.59 8.95 10.78
C GLY A 160 -21.63 8.25 9.41
N LYS A 161 -21.54 9.03 8.33
CA LYS A 161 -21.58 8.50 6.96
C LYS A 161 -20.28 7.79 6.60
N TYR A 162 -20.38 6.80 5.73
CA TYR A 162 -19.22 6.32 4.98
C TYR A 162 -18.75 7.44 4.03
N ASP A 163 -17.65 8.10 4.39
CA ASP A 163 -17.14 9.29 3.72
C ASP A 163 -15.69 9.14 3.24
N GLY A 164 -15.08 7.98 3.48
CA GLY A 164 -13.70 7.68 3.07
C GLY A 164 -12.68 8.08 4.12
N ALA A 165 -13.13 8.51 5.31
CA ALA A 165 -12.25 8.77 6.45
C ALA A 165 -11.47 7.53 6.89
N PHE A 166 -12.06 6.34 6.75
CA PHE A 166 -11.47 5.09 7.20
C PHE A 166 -11.34 4.07 6.07
N SER A 167 -10.33 3.19 6.17
CA SER A 167 -10.16 2.08 5.21
C SER A 167 -11.40 1.18 5.15
N LYS A 168 -12.08 1.03 6.29
CA LYS A 168 -13.32 0.27 6.43
C LYS A 168 -14.54 0.92 5.80
N ASP A 169 -14.43 2.14 5.30
CA ASP A 169 -15.53 2.74 4.54
C ASP A 169 -15.65 2.16 3.13
N TYR A 170 -14.66 1.38 2.70
CA TYR A 170 -14.62 0.81 1.37
C TYR A 170 -14.88 -0.69 1.41
N GLN A 171 -15.78 -1.13 0.54
CA GLN A 171 -16.08 -2.54 0.33
C GLN A 171 -15.55 -3.01 -1.02
N TYR A 172 -15.06 -4.24 -1.07
CA TYR A 172 -14.69 -4.89 -2.33
C TYR A 172 -15.93 -5.40 -3.06
N ILE A 173 -16.11 -4.97 -4.31
CA ILE A 173 -17.17 -5.44 -5.19
C ILE A 173 -16.51 -6.09 -6.41
N LYS A 174 -16.44 -7.43 -6.40
CA LYS A 174 -15.80 -8.22 -7.47
C LYS A 174 -16.33 -7.84 -8.85
N GLY A 175 -15.41 -7.47 -9.75
CA GLY A 175 -15.73 -7.15 -11.14
C GLY A 175 -16.36 -5.77 -11.34
N SER A 176 -16.40 -4.92 -10.29
CA SER A 176 -16.83 -3.53 -10.45
C SER A 176 -15.78 -2.66 -11.15
N GLY A 177 -14.51 -3.04 -11.09
CA GLY A 177 -13.40 -2.45 -11.84
C GLY A 177 -12.55 -3.51 -12.56
N ASP A 178 -11.34 -3.13 -12.96
CA ASP A 178 -10.41 -3.97 -13.72
C ASP A 178 -9.52 -4.86 -12.85
N LEU A 179 -9.40 -4.51 -11.57
CA LEU A 179 -8.44 -5.08 -10.63
C LEU A 179 -9.11 -5.99 -9.60
N ASP A 180 -8.40 -7.00 -9.10
CA ASP A 180 -8.87 -7.89 -8.04
C ASP A 180 -8.77 -7.23 -6.64
N MET A 181 -9.06 -7.99 -5.58
CA MET A 181 -9.03 -7.50 -4.20
C MET A 181 -7.64 -7.00 -3.76
N CYS A 182 -6.55 -7.49 -4.37
CA CYS A 182 -5.22 -6.96 -4.09
C CYS A 182 -4.87 -5.75 -4.96
N ASN A 183 -5.85 -5.16 -5.66
CA ASN A 183 -5.66 -4.06 -6.61
C ASN A 183 -4.62 -4.40 -7.70
N GLY A 184 -4.64 -5.66 -8.16
CA GLY A 184 -3.79 -6.16 -9.21
C GLY A 184 -4.53 -7.08 -10.17
N ARG A 185 -3.82 -7.56 -11.19
CA ARG A 185 -4.31 -8.56 -12.16
C ARG A 185 -3.15 -9.29 -12.82
N PHE A 186 -3.43 -10.46 -13.38
CA PHE A 186 -2.48 -11.10 -14.31
C PHE A 186 -2.45 -10.34 -15.62
N THR A 187 -1.27 -9.98 -16.10
CA THR A 187 -1.09 -9.24 -17.35
C THR A 187 0.29 -9.53 -17.96
N VAL A 188 0.39 -9.41 -19.29
CA VAL A 188 1.67 -9.27 -19.99
C VAL A 188 2.15 -7.82 -19.87
N THR A 189 3.47 -7.65 -19.91
CA THR A 189 4.19 -6.36 -19.90
C THR A 189 5.48 -6.54 -20.69
N ASP A 190 6.21 -5.45 -20.96
CA ASP A 190 7.47 -5.54 -21.70
C ASP A 190 8.54 -6.31 -20.90
N GLU A 191 8.54 -6.14 -19.58
CA GLU A 191 9.42 -6.84 -18.64
C GLU A 191 9.01 -8.30 -18.41
N PHE A 192 7.72 -8.61 -18.57
CA PHE A 192 7.15 -9.95 -18.35
C PHE A 192 6.26 -10.36 -19.55
N PRO A 193 6.87 -10.73 -20.70
CA PRO A 193 6.13 -11.04 -21.92
C PRO A 193 5.33 -12.35 -21.84
N GLU A 194 5.75 -13.28 -20.97
CA GLU A 194 5.01 -14.52 -20.68
C GLU A 194 3.85 -14.30 -19.69
N GLY A 195 3.74 -13.08 -19.16
CA GLY A 195 2.75 -12.69 -18.17
C GLY A 195 3.24 -12.85 -16.73
N THR A 196 2.71 -11.98 -15.87
CA THR A 196 2.92 -12.02 -14.42
C THR A 196 1.68 -11.48 -13.71
N TYR A 197 1.56 -11.70 -12.41
CA TYR A 197 0.64 -10.90 -11.61
C TYR A 197 1.29 -9.53 -11.36
N ALA A 198 0.53 -8.46 -11.55
CA ALA A 198 1.03 -7.11 -11.36
C ALA A 198 0.04 -6.27 -10.57
N TYR A 199 0.57 -5.45 -9.67
CA TYR A 199 -0.19 -4.46 -8.92
C TYR A 199 -0.29 -3.16 -9.68
N PHE A 200 -1.36 -2.41 -9.42
CA PHE A 200 -1.54 -1.08 -9.96
C PHE A 200 -1.80 -0.09 -8.83
N LEU A 201 -1.05 1.03 -8.83
CA LEU A 201 -1.48 2.22 -8.13
C LEU A 201 -2.65 2.86 -8.89
N THR A 202 -3.72 3.22 -8.21
CA THR A 202 -4.93 3.79 -8.84
C THR A 202 -5.19 5.22 -8.39
N GLU A 203 -6.05 5.93 -9.12
CA GLU A 203 -6.50 7.27 -8.69
C GLU A 203 -7.52 7.15 -7.55
N ASP A 204 -8.43 6.19 -7.66
CA ASP A 204 -9.41 5.88 -6.62
C ASP A 204 -8.87 4.88 -5.60
N TRP A 205 -9.55 4.80 -4.46
CA TRP A 205 -9.17 3.90 -3.38
C TRP A 205 -9.24 2.41 -3.80
N PRO A 206 -8.25 1.58 -3.41
CA PRO A 206 -7.04 1.98 -2.70
C PRO A 206 -5.99 2.53 -3.66
N VAL A 207 -5.48 3.73 -3.40
CA VAL A 207 -4.45 4.37 -4.26
C VAL A 207 -3.18 3.53 -4.33
N ILE A 208 -2.76 3.01 -3.18
CA ILE A 208 -1.72 1.99 -3.05
C ILE A 208 -2.40 0.72 -2.51
N PRO A 209 -2.11 -0.47 -3.06
CA PRO A 209 -2.78 -1.71 -2.66
C PRO A 209 -2.74 -2.01 -1.15
N ARG A 210 -3.81 -2.67 -0.67
CA ARG A 210 -4.02 -3.03 0.74
C ARG A 210 -3.83 -4.52 1.04
N TYR A 211 -3.53 -5.33 0.04
CA TYR A 211 -3.36 -6.77 0.19
C TYR A 211 -2.20 -7.26 -0.69
N PHE A 212 -1.57 -8.34 -0.24
CA PHE A 212 -0.59 -9.11 -1.01
C PHE A 212 -1.23 -10.35 -1.65
N LYS A 213 -0.69 -10.73 -2.80
CA LYS A 213 -1.09 -11.87 -3.62
C LYS A 213 -0.24 -13.09 -3.30
N ALA A 214 1.01 -12.88 -2.92
CA ALA A 214 1.94 -13.89 -2.44
C ALA A 214 2.40 -13.58 -1.01
N GLU A 215 3.10 -14.52 -0.39
CA GLU A 215 3.71 -14.31 0.92
C GLU A 215 4.70 -13.11 0.86
N PRO A 216 4.43 -12.00 1.58
CA PRO A 216 5.33 -10.85 1.56
C PRO A 216 6.59 -11.12 2.37
N LEU A 217 7.64 -10.36 2.06
CA LEU A 217 8.81 -10.25 2.90
C LEU A 217 8.41 -9.86 4.32
N LYS A 218 8.78 -10.72 5.27
CA LYS A 218 8.77 -10.36 6.68
C LYS A 218 10.02 -9.53 6.93
N LEU A 219 9.87 -8.21 6.99
CA LEU A 219 10.91 -7.35 7.54
C LEU A 219 11.11 -7.79 9.00
N ARG A 220 12.21 -8.50 9.29
CA ARG A 220 12.56 -8.86 10.66
C ARG A 220 12.60 -7.56 11.45
N GLY A 221 11.97 -7.57 12.63
CA GLY A 221 11.88 -6.41 13.50
C GLY A 221 13.24 -5.73 13.68
N GLY A 222 13.20 -4.40 13.83
CA GLY A 222 14.29 -3.66 14.45
C GLY A 222 14.80 -4.35 15.71
N PRO A 223 16.04 -4.04 16.15
CA PRO A 223 16.82 -4.84 17.09
C PRO A 223 15.94 -5.42 18.18
N GLY A 224 15.88 -6.75 18.21
CA GLY A 224 15.06 -7.48 19.16
C GLY A 224 15.38 -6.95 20.55
N HIS A 225 14.35 -6.45 21.24
CA HIS A 225 14.39 -6.44 22.69
C HIS A 225 14.57 -7.90 23.12
N GLN A 226 15.83 -8.30 23.33
CA GLN A 226 16.14 -9.30 24.33
C GLN A 226 15.32 -8.89 25.55
N ARG A 227 14.49 -9.83 26.03
CA ARG A 227 13.82 -9.70 27.31
C ARG A 227 14.90 -9.49 28.36
N GLY A 228 15.20 -8.22 28.65
CA GLY A 228 16.06 -7.82 29.75
C GLY A 228 15.44 -8.40 31.02
N GLY A 229 16.24 -9.22 31.70
CA GLY A 229 15.84 -9.91 32.92
C GLY A 229 15.25 -8.95 33.94
N ARG A 230 14.30 -9.47 34.73
CA ARG A 230 13.80 -8.81 35.94
C ARG A 230 14.98 -8.26 36.75
N PRO A 231 14.94 -6.98 37.19
CA PRO A 231 15.92 -6.51 38.16
C PRO A 231 15.75 -7.30 39.47
N PRO A 232 16.83 -7.65 40.17
CA PRO A 232 16.72 -8.35 41.43
C PRO A 232 15.98 -7.47 42.45
N ARG A 233 14.91 -8.02 43.02
CA ARG A 233 14.27 -7.47 44.21
C ARG A 233 15.31 -7.45 45.32
N ARG A 234 15.69 -6.25 45.79
CA ARG A 234 16.24 -6.10 47.12
C ARG A 234 15.07 -6.21 48.09
N SER A 235 15.06 -7.28 48.89
CA SER A 235 14.24 -7.36 50.10
C SER A 235 14.90 -6.55 51.22
N PRO A 236 14.12 -6.04 52.19
CA PRO A 236 14.58 -5.16 53.26
C PRO A 236 15.64 -5.80 54.17
#